data_AF-A0A1M4Y852-F1
#
_entry.id   AF-A0A1M4Y852-F1
#
_cell.length_a   1.000
_cell.length_b   1.000
_cell.length_c   1.000
_cell.angle_alpha   90.00
_cell.angle_beta   90.00
_cell.angle_gamma   90.00
#
_symmetry.space_group_name_H-M   'P 1'
#
loop_
_entity.id
_entity.type
_entity.pdbx_description
1 polymer ?
#
loop_
_entity_poly.entity_id
_entity_poly.type
_entity_poly.pdbx_seq_one_letter_code
_entity_poly.pdbx_strand_id
1 'polypeptide(L)'
;MADKEIALLKEQVERLYDKKFDLEAWKNRTEIFLERIFGKDSSKLKMIQNLHYDYSSWSLRDTSAGGSAKDKDPVKMQAKEILEAIITELETLGLPHAKKEQQKLKELLADELTGKQVKEIDNLLNTEDPEKTEKLAQILEPISKESLAAVISKLLIT
;
A
#
# COMPACT_ATOMS: atom_id res chain seq x y z
N MET A 1 3.12 -4.71 -12.29
CA MET A 1 1.93 -3.85 -12.14
C MET A 1 1.35 -4.06 -10.75
N ALA A 2 0.60 -3.10 -10.20
CA ALA A 2 0.03 -3.17 -8.86
C ALA A 2 -1.32 -3.90 -8.84
N ASP A 3 -1.47 -4.98 -9.62
CA ASP A 3 -2.78 -5.56 -9.96
C ASP A 3 -3.53 -6.10 -8.74
N LYS A 4 -2.79 -6.68 -7.78
CA LYS A 4 -3.37 -7.22 -6.55
C LYS A 4 -3.82 -6.09 -5.62
N GLU A 5 -3.02 -5.04 -5.51
CA GLU A 5 -3.33 -3.85 -4.73
C GLU A 5 -4.54 -3.12 -5.31
N ILE A 6 -4.58 -2.94 -6.63
CA ILE A 6 -5.71 -2.33 -7.35
C ILE A 6 -6.98 -3.16 -7.14
N ALA A 7 -6.91 -4.49 -7.22
CA ALA A 7 -8.05 -5.36 -6.97
C ALA A 7 -8.60 -5.22 -5.54
N LEU A 8 -7.73 -5.12 -4.53
CA LEU A 8 -8.14 -4.89 -3.13
C LEU A 8 -8.84 -3.54 -2.96
N LEU A 9 -8.36 -2.49 -3.62
CA LEU A 9 -8.98 -1.17 -3.55
C LEU A 9 -10.31 -1.12 -4.30
N LYS A 10 -10.44 -1.79 -5.46
CA LYS A 10 -11.71 -1.95 -6.17
C LYS A 10 -12.74 -2.69 -5.32
N GLU A 11 -12.33 -3.72 -4.57
CA GLU A 11 -13.21 -4.37 -3.58
C GLU A 11 -13.67 -3.37 -2.50
N GLN A 12 -12.80 -2.49 -2.00
CA GLN A 12 -13.21 -1.50 -1.01
C GLN A 12 -14.22 -0.49 -1.56
N VAL A 13 -14.12 -0.12 -2.85
CA VAL A 13 -15.11 0.72 -3.52
C VAL A 13 -16.49 0.04 -3.53
N GLU A 14 -16.57 -1.23 -3.92
CA GLU A 14 -17.83 -1.98 -3.93
C GLU A 14 -18.46 -2.08 -2.53
N ARG A 15 -17.64 -2.27 -1.49
CA ARG A 15 -18.10 -2.39 -0.10
C ARG A 15 -18.74 -1.13 0.47
N LEU A 16 -18.49 0.05 -0.12
CA LEU A 16 -19.23 1.26 0.24
C LEU A 16 -20.74 1.08 0.08
N TYR A 17 -21.17 0.19 -0.82
CA TYR A 17 -22.56 -0.05 -1.14
C TYR A 17 -23.14 -1.31 -0.49
N ASP A 18 -22.40 -1.95 0.43
CA ASP A 18 -22.90 -3.08 1.21
C ASP A 18 -24.13 -2.68 2.04
N LYS A 19 -25.11 -3.58 2.13
CA LYS A 19 -26.34 -3.36 2.92
C LYS A 19 -26.06 -3.15 4.41
N LYS A 20 -24.93 -3.68 4.91
CA LYS A 20 -24.47 -3.55 6.30
C LYS A 20 -23.23 -2.66 6.39
N PHE A 21 -23.16 -1.63 5.55
CA PHE A 21 -22.04 -0.71 5.55
C PHE A 21 -21.88 -0.04 6.91
N ASP A 22 -20.65 -0.08 7.42
CA ASP A 22 -20.22 0.61 8.64
C ASP A 22 -18.95 1.38 8.30
N LEU A 23 -18.99 2.71 8.49
CA LEU A 23 -17.91 3.61 8.08
C LEU A 23 -16.61 3.29 8.79
N GLU A 24 -16.65 3.05 10.10
CA GLU A 24 -15.46 2.84 10.91
C GLU A 24 -14.82 1.48 10.61
N ALA A 25 -15.62 0.42 10.45
CA ALA A 25 -15.14 -0.89 10.01
C ALA A 25 -14.53 -0.83 8.60
N TRP A 26 -15.12 -0.05 7.70
CA TRP A 26 -14.60 0.16 6.36
C TRP A 26 -13.30 0.97 6.36
N LYS A 27 -13.20 2.04 7.16
CA LYS A 27 -11.98 2.86 7.35
C LYS A 27 -10.84 1.99 7.85
N ASN A 28 -11.05 1.26 8.95
CA ASN A 28 -10.05 0.37 9.53
C ASN A 28 -9.50 -0.64 8.52
N ARG A 29 -10.37 -1.28 7.74
CA ARG A 29 -9.93 -2.23 6.71
C ARG A 29 -9.14 -1.53 5.60
N THR A 30 -9.62 -0.38 5.14
CA THR A 30 -8.99 0.38 4.06
C THR A 30 -7.62 0.89 4.49
N GLU A 31 -7.48 1.37 5.72
CA GLU A 31 -6.21 1.83 6.29
C GLU A 31 -5.16 0.71 6.31
N ILE A 32 -5.51 -0.52 6.69
CA ILE A 32 -4.58 -1.68 6.65
C ILE A 32 -3.99 -1.87 5.24
N PHE A 33 -4.82 -1.73 4.20
CA PHE A 33 -4.36 -1.86 2.83
C PHE A 33 -3.51 -0.67 2.40
N LEU A 34 -3.94 0.55 2.69
CA LEU A 34 -3.20 1.76 2.34
C LEU A 34 -1.86 1.85 3.07
N GLU A 35 -1.80 1.47 4.34
CA GLU A 35 -0.55 1.38 5.12
C GLU A 35 0.40 0.38 4.47
N ARG A 36 -0.09 -0.80 4.07
CA ARG A 36 0.72 -1.79 3.38
C ARG A 36 1.21 -1.30 2.02
N ILE A 37 0.43 -0.49 1.31
CA ILE A 37 0.78 0.00 -0.04
C ILE A 37 1.75 1.19 0.04
N PHE A 38 1.46 2.17 0.90
CA PHE A 38 2.10 3.49 0.92
C PHE A 38 2.92 3.79 2.19
N GLY A 39 2.86 2.95 3.22
CA GLY A 39 3.49 3.18 4.53
C GLY A 39 2.61 3.97 5.49
N LYS A 40 2.95 3.92 6.78
CA LYS A 40 2.19 4.50 7.91
C LYS A 40 2.00 6.02 7.84
N ASP A 41 2.93 6.73 7.22
CA ASP A 41 2.94 8.21 7.21
C ASP A 41 2.29 8.84 5.97
N SER A 42 1.67 8.04 5.11
CA SER A 42 1.09 8.55 3.86
C SER A 42 -0.13 9.44 4.12
N SER A 43 -0.17 10.59 3.44
CA SER A 43 -1.31 11.54 3.49
C SER A 43 -2.63 10.89 3.08
N LYS A 44 -2.58 9.83 2.27
CA LYS A 44 -3.75 9.05 1.83
C LYS A 44 -4.47 8.38 3.01
N LEU A 45 -3.75 7.92 4.04
CA LEU A 45 -4.38 7.37 5.25
C LEU A 45 -5.17 8.44 6.00
N LYS A 46 -4.59 9.64 6.13
CA LYS A 46 -5.26 10.78 6.79
C LYS A 46 -6.56 11.16 6.09
N MET A 47 -6.61 11.08 4.75
CA MET A 47 -7.82 11.34 3.99
C MET A 47 -8.95 10.35 4.35
N ILE A 48 -8.64 9.07 4.51
CA ILE A 48 -9.59 8.04 4.95
C ILE A 48 -10.00 8.26 6.41
N GLN A 49 -9.05 8.52 7.31
CA GLN A 49 -9.30 8.77 8.73
C GLN A 49 -10.24 9.95 8.96
N ASN A 50 -10.10 10.98 8.15
CA ASN A 50 -10.90 12.20 8.23
C ASN A 50 -12.31 12.06 7.65
N LEU A 51 -12.68 10.91 7.07
CA LEU A 51 -14.06 10.65 6.68
C LEU A 51 -14.94 10.55 7.93
N HIS A 52 -15.95 11.40 7.98
CA HIS A 52 -16.96 11.42 9.03
C HIS A 52 -18.25 12.04 8.49
N TYR A 53 -19.39 11.62 9.02
CA TYR A 53 -20.66 12.30 8.75
C TYR A 53 -20.69 13.59 9.55
N ASP A 54 -20.89 14.72 8.86
CA ASP A 54 -21.19 15.97 9.53
C ASP A 54 -22.69 16.02 9.87
N TYR A 55 -23.00 16.01 11.17
CA TYR A 55 -24.36 16.10 11.70
C TYR A 55 -24.76 17.52 12.08
N SER A 56 -24.06 18.53 11.55
CA SER A 56 -24.46 19.93 11.73
C SER A 56 -25.90 20.18 11.27
N SER A 57 -26.63 21.05 11.97
CA SER A 57 -28.05 21.35 11.68
C SER A 57 -28.32 21.89 10.26
N TRP A 58 -27.25 22.24 9.52
CA TRP A 58 -27.28 22.64 8.12
C TRP A 58 -27.27 21.44 7.17
N SER A 59 -26.48 20.39 7.45
CA SER A 59 -26.37 19.19 6.61
C SER A 59 -27.66 18.34 6.59
N LEU A 60 -28.44 18.41 7.67
CA LEU A 60 -29.73 17.71 7.80
C LEU A 60 -30.84 18.31 6.92
N ARG A 61 -30.74 19.60 6.54
CA ARG A 61 -31.73 20.24 5.65
C ARG A 61 -31.60 19.75 4.21
N ASP A 62 -30.38 19.60 3.70
CA ASP A 62 -30.14 19.21 2.30
C ASP A 62 -30.38 17.71 2.04
N THR A 63 -30.19 16.86 3.05
CA THR A 63 -30.43 15.40 2.92
C THR A 63 -31.91 15.03 2.94
N SER A 64 -32.79 15.92 3.39
CA SER A 64 -34.24 15.68 3.53
C SER A 64 -35.06 15.97 2.25
N ALA A 65 -34.47 16.65 1.25
CA ALA A 65 -35.20 17.19 0.10
C ALA A 65 -35.13 16.34 -1.19
N GLY A 66 -34.37 15.23 -1.21
CA GLY A 66 -34.10 14.48 -2.44
C GLY A 66 -34.44 13.00 -2.35
N GLY A 67 -35.45 12.55 -3.09
CA GLY A 67 -35.85 11.15 -3.22
C GLY A 67 -34.71 10.18 -3.61
N SER A 68 -34.89 8.93 -3.17
CA SER A 68 -34.03 7.73 -3.31
C SER A 68 -32.59 7.86 -2.78
N ALA A 69 -32.38 7.28 -1.60
CA ALA A 69 -31.21 7.44 -0.71
C ALA A 69 -29.93 6.65 -1.08
N LYS A 70 -29.82 6.07 -2.28
CA LYS A 70 -28.68 5.18 -2.61
C LYS A 70 -27.43 5.90 -3.14
N ASP A 71 -27.60 7.00 -3.86
CA ASP A 71 -26.50 7.67 -4.59
C ASP A 71 -26.15 9.07 -4.06
N LYS A 72 -26.57 9.41 -2.84
CA LYS A 72 -26.39 10.76 -2.26
C LYS A 72 -25.66 10.78 -0.92
N ASP A 73 -25.13 9.67 -0.46
CA ASP A 73 -24.34 9.65 0.77
C ASP A 73 -23.01 10.39 0.54
N PRO A 74 -22.82 11.58 1.13
CA PRO A 74 -21.65 12.42 0.87
C PRO A 74 -20.35 11.76 1.32
N VAL A 75 -20.39 10.98 2.39
CA VAL A 75 -19.21 10.27 2.90
C VAL A 75 -18.82 9.14 1.95
N LYS A 76 -19.80 8.38 1.43
CA LYS A 76 -19.52 7.33 0.45
C LYS A 76 -18.99 7.91 -0.87
N MET A 77 -19.53 9.05 -1.31
CA MET A 77 -19.01 9.74 -2.51
C MET A 77 -17.56 10.17 -2.31
N GLN A 78 -17.25 10.83 -1.20
CA GLN A 78 -15.88 11.25 -0.88
C GLN A 78 -14.93 10.05 -0.75
N ALA A 79 -15.37 8.99 -0.06
CA ALA A 79 -14.59 7.76 0.09
C ALA A 79 -14.27 7.10 -1.25
N LYS A 80 -15.27 7.05 -2.16
CA LYS A 80 -15.11 6.55 -3.52
C LYS A 80 -14.11 7.38 -4.31
N GLU A 81 -14.24 8.70 -4.31
CA GLU A 81 -13.31 9.59 -5.03
C GLU A 81 -11.86 9.43 -4.56
N ILE A 82 -11.65 9.31 -3.25
CA ILE A 82 -10.32 9.05 -2.68
C ILE A 82 -9.75 7.73 -3.23
N LEU A 83 -10.53 6.65 -3.18
CA LEU A 83 -10.06 5.35 -3.65
C LEU A 83 -9.84 5.31 -5.17
N GLU A 84 -10.70 5.93 -5.96
CA GLU A 84 -10.55 6.02 -7.41
C GLU A 84 -9.31 6.83 -7.82
N ALA A 85 -9.01 7.92 -7.11
CA ALA A 85 -7.78 8.68 -7.30
C ALA A 85 -6.54 7.83 -6.98
N ILE A 86 -6.57 7.06 -5.89
CA ILE A 86 -5.47 6.15 -5.51
C ILE A 86 -5.30 5.02 -6.53
N ILE A 87 -6.40 4.44 -7.02
CA ILE A 87 -6.38 3.40 -8.08
C ILE A 87 -5.76 3.97 -9.34
N THR A 88 -6.18 5.17 -9.76
CA THR A 88 -5.64 5.85 -10.95
C THR A 88 -4.15 6.13 -10.79
N GLU A 89 -3.71 6.56 -9.61
CA GLU A 89 -2.29 6.74 -9.29
C GLU A 89 -1.51 5.43 -9.44
N LEU A 90 -2.03 4.32 -8.91
CA LEU A 90 -1.38 3.00 -9.03
C LEU A 90 -1.37 2.48 -10.47
N GLU A 91 -2.42 2.73 -11.25
CA GLU A 91 -2.52 2.35 -12.66
C GLU A 91 -1.55 3.16 -13.54
N THR A 92 -1.32 4.43 -13.21
CA THR A 92 -0.47 5.35 -14.02
C THR A 92 0.99 5.37 -13.58
N LEU A 93 1.26 5.43 -12.27
CA LEU A 93 2.59 5.60 -11.70
C LEU A 93 3.18 4.30 -11.13
N GLY A 94 2.34 3.30 -10.88
CA GLY A 94 2.73 2.05 -10.22
C GLY A 94 2.88 2.18 -8.70
N LEU A 95 3.56 1.20 -8.09
CA LEU A 95 3.78 1.20 -6.65
C LEU A 95 4.68 2.39 -6.21
N PRO A 96 4.50 2.90 -4.98
CA PRO A 96 5.31 3.99 -4.44
C PRO A 96 6.82 3.72 -4.55
N HIS A 97 7.62 4.76 -4.81
CA HIS A 97 9.06 4.67 -5.11
C HIS A 97 9.85 3.81 -4.09
N ALA A 98 9.54 3.92 -2.79
CA ALA A 98 10.19 3.11 -1.74
C ALA A 98 9.99 1.59 -1.95
N LYS A 99 8.82 1.17 -2.43
CA LYS A 99 8.58 -0.23 -2.82
C LYS A 99 9.21 -0.57 -4.16
N LYS A 100 9.25 0.38 -5.10
CA LYS A 100 9.86 0.17 -6.42
C LYS A 100 11.36 -0.04 -6.30
N GLU A 101 12.05 0.72 -5.47
CA GLU A 101 13.49 0.55 -5.19
C GLU A 101 13.78 -0.76 -4.48
N GLN A 102 13.00 -1.11 -3.45
CA GLN A 102 13.13 -2.41 -2.79
C GLN A 102 12.84 -3.57 -3.73
N GLN A 103 11.86 -3.45 -4.62
CA GLN A 103 11.54 -4.49 -5.60
C GLN A 103 12.65 -4.63 -6.65
N LYS A 104 13.19 -3.50 -7.15
CA LYS A 104 14.33 -3.48 -8.07
C LYS A 104 15.57 -4.11 -7.41
N LEU A 105 15.86 -3.77 -6.17
CA LEU A 105 16.95 -4.37 -5.39
C LEU A 105 16.75 -5.89 -5.24
N LYS A 106 15.53 -6.35 -4.95
CA LYS A 106 15.22 -7.78 -4.85
C LYS A 106 15.40 -8.52 -6.17
N GLU A 107 15.00 -7.92 -7.28
CA GLU A 107 15.19 -8.48 -8.62
C GLU A 107 16.70 -8.63 -8.93
N LEU A 108 17.49 -7.59 -8.64
CA LEU A 108 18.95 -7.63 -8.81
C LEU A 108 19.63 -8.69 -7.93
N LEU A 109 19.15 -8.87 -6.69
CA LEU A 109 19.66 -9.91 -5.79
C LEU A 109 19.24 -11.30 -6.26
N ALA A 110 18.02 -11.47 -6.77
CA ALA A 110 17.51 -12.77 -7.22
C ALA A 110 18.24 -13.33 -8.45
N ASP A 111 18.82 -12.47 -9.28
CA ASP A 111 19.63 -12.87 -10.43
C ASP A 111 20.95 -13.57 -10.02
N GLU A 112 21.52 -13.17 -8.88
CA GLU A 112 22.87 -13.56 -8.47
C GLU A 112 22.88 -14.46 -7.22
N LEU A 113 21.79 -14.45 -6.44
CA LEU A 113 21.66 -15.21 -5.19
C LEU A 113 20.67 -16.36 -5.32
N THR A 114 20.85 -17.39 -4.49
CA THR A 114 19.87 -18.49 -4.45
C THR A 114 18.55 -18.02 -3.83
N GLY A 115 17.43 -18.61 -4.27
CA GLY A 115 16.11 -18.29 -3.69
C GLY A 115 15.99 -18.52 -2.18
N LYS A 116 16.88 -19.34 -1.58
CA LYS A 116 17.00 -19.51 -0.13
C LYS A 116 17.63 -18.27 0.52
N GLN A 117 18.75 -17.79 -0.02
CA GLN A 117 19.44 -16.58 0.47
C GLN A 117 18.56 -15.34 0.32
N VAL A 118 17.83 -15.21 -0.81
CA VAL A 118 16.88 -14.10 -1.02
C VAL A 118 15.80 -14.10 0.07
N LYS A 119 15.24 -15.26 0.42
CA LYS A 119 14.23 -15.38 1.48
C LYS A 119 14.78 -15.06 2.87
N GLU A 120 16.00 -15.49 3.17
CA GLU A 120 16.65 -15.19 4.45
C GLU A 120 16.94 -13.68 4.61
N ILE A 121 17.43 -13.03 3.55
CA ILE A 121 17.62 -11.58 3.49
C ILE A 121 16.27 -10.86 3.66
N ASP A 122 15.23 -11.30 2.94
CA ASP A 122 13.89 -10.70 3.04
C ASP A 122 13.30 -10.81 4.45
N ASN A 123 13.47 -11.96 5.10
CA ASN A 123 13.00 -12.15 6.46
C ASN A 123 13.73 -11.20 7.42
N LEU A 124 15.06 -11.09 7.30
CA LEU A 124 15.83 -10.15 8.11
C LEU A 124 15.40 -8.71 7.87
N LEU A 125 15.26 -8.27 6.61
CA LEU A 125 14.87 -6.89 6.28
C LEU A 125 13.53 -6.47 6.92
N ASN A 126 12.63 -7.43 7.19
CA ASN A 126 11.33 -7.17 7.82
C ASN A 126 11.33 -7.24 9.36
N THR A 127 12.48 -7.49 10.03
CA THR A 127 12.56 -7.46 11.50
C THR A 127 13.23 -6.18 12.03
N GLU A 128 12.85 -5.75 13.24
CA GLU A 128 13.57 -4.73 14.02
C GLU A 128 14.69 -5.38 14.84
N ASP A 129 15.61 -6.05 14.16
CA ASP A 129 16.76 -6.72 14.79
C ASP A 129 17.98 -5.77 14.82
N PRO A 130 18.52 -5.41 16.00
CA PRO A 130 19.70 -4.55 16.10
C PRO A 130 20.98 -5.19 15.49
N GLU A 131 21.02 -6.52 15.37
CA GLU A 131 22.13 -7.27 14.76
C GLU A 131 21.90 -7.56 13.27
N LYS A 132 20.87 -6.95 12.66
CA LYS A 132 20.48 -7.16 11.26
C LYS A 132 21.67 -7.06 10.30
N THR A 133 22.54 -6.06 10.49
CA THR A 133 23.72 -5.84 9.62
C THR A 133 24.70 -7.00 9.68
N GLU A 134 24.95 -7.55 10.87
CA GLU A 134 25.89 -8.66 11.08
C GLU A 134 25.33 -9.97 10.50
N LYS A 135 24.03 -10.22 10.70
CA LYS A 135 23.34 -11.39 10.12
C LYS A 135 23.28 -11.33 8.60
N LEU A 136 23.09 -10.13 8.03
CA LEU A 136 23.19 -9.93 6.59
C LEU A 136 24.60 -10.22 6.08
N ALA A 137 25.64 -9.76 6.79
CA ALA A 137 27.02 -10.05 6.43
C ALA A 137 27.31 -11.56 6.41
N GLN A 138 26.82 -12.33 7.39
CA GLN A 138 26.97 -13.80 7.43
C GLN A 138 26.28 -14.51 6.26
N ILE A 139 25.15 -13.99 5.77
CA ILE A 139 24.46 -14.55 4.59
C ILE A 139 25.23 -14.23 3.30
N LEU A 140 25.87 -13.05 3.26
CA LEU A 140 26.63 -12.56 2.10
C LEU A 140 28.06 -13.09 2.03
N GLU A 141 28.68 -13.44 3.16
CA GLU A 141 30.04 -13.97 3.26
C GLU A 141 30.31 -15.21 2.38
N PRO A 142 29.43 -16.23 2.32
CA PRO A 142 29.65 -17.40 1.47
C PRO A 142 29.42 -17.13 -0.03
N ILE A 143 28.99 -15.94 -0.42
CA ILE A 143 28.73 -15.60 -1.83
C ILE A 143 30.04 -15.22 -2.51
N SER A 144 30.22 -15.65 -3.77
CA SER A 144 31.43 -15.38 -4.53
C SER A 144 31.69 -13.88 -4.68
N LYS A 145 32.95 -13.48 -4.71
CA LYS A 145 33.32 -12.07 -4.89
C LYS A 145 32.85 -11.55 -6.25
N GLU A 146 32.82 -12.42 -7.24
CA GLU A 146 32.35 -12.16 -8.59
C GLU A 146 30.84 -11.85 -8.60
N SER A 147 30.03 -12.65 -7.90
CA SER A 147 28.59 -12.40 -7.74
C SER A 147 28.32 -11.11 -6.96
N LEU A 148 29.07 -10.85 -5.87
CA LEU A 148 28.94 -9.60 -5.12
C LEU A 148 29.31 -8.39 -5.98
N ALA A 149 30.39 -8.46 -6.75
CA ALA A 149 30.79 -7.41 -7.68
C ALA A 149 29.75 -7.19 -8.79
N ALA A 150 29.12 -8.26 -9.29
CA ALA A 150 28.04 -8.17 -10.27
C ALA A 150 26.79 -7.47 -9.69
N VAL A 151 26.36 -7.82 -8.47
CA VAL A 151 25.26 -7.14 -7.77
C VAL A 151 25.58 -5.65 -7.59
N ILE A 152 26.77 -5.32 -7.11
CA ILE A 152 27.19 -3.92 -6.91
C ILE A 152 27.22 -3.16 -8.25
N SER A 153 27.74 -3.78 -9.31
CA SER A 153 27.79 -3.17 -10.65
C SER A 153 26.39 -2.87 -11.18
N LYS A 154 25.47 -3.83 -11.04
CA LYS A 154 24.06 -3.64 -11.43
C LYS A 154 23.40 -2.52 -10.61
N LEU A 155 23.69 -2.42 -9.31
CA LEU A 155 23.18 -1.35 -8.44
C LEU A 155 23.69 0.04 -8.82
N LEU A 156 24.91 0.15 -9.34
CA LEU A 156 25.49 1.43 -9.77
C LEU A 156 24.98 1.91 -11.13
N ILE A 157 24.44 1.01 -11.96
CA ILE A 157 23.90 1.33 -13.29
C ILE A 157 22.38 1.62 -13.24
N THR A 158 21.72 1.27 -12.14
CA THR A 158 20.27 1.46 -11.95
C THR A 158 19.81 2.87 -11.64
#